data_AF-A0A417WN06-F1
#
_entry.id   AF-A0A417WN06-F1
#
_cell.length_a   1.000
_cell.length_b   1.000
_cell.length_c   1.000
_cell.angle_alpha   90.00
_cell.angle_beta   90.00
_cell.angle_gamma   90.00
#
_symmetry.space_group_name_H-M   'P 1'
#
loop_
_entity.id
_entity.type
_entity.pdbx_description
1 polymer ?
#
loop_
_entity_poly.entity_id
_entity_poly.type
_entity_poly.pdbx_seq_one_letter_code
_entity_poly.pdbx_strand_id
1 'polypeptide(L)'
;MSTKLNLLLEKNSKKGYDAIDDASGIRYQIKSRWMHPGKNSRELNVIRNYEEKQFDYLIAVIFGNDFEVAEAYKVPHDVIGEYFLYKEHQNGVVVTLGSNFIQDTRGEDITYIFR
;
A
#
# COMPACT_ATOMS: atom_id res chain seq x y z
N MET A 1 -9.19 -8.85 -14.32
CA MET A 1 -9.11 -7.39 -14.07
C MET A 1 -9.96 -7.07 -12.85
N SER A 2 -9.51 -6.16 -11.99
CA SER A 2 -10.26 -5.73 -10.81
C SER A 2 -11.37 -4.75 -11.21
N THR A 3 -12.48 -4.77 -10.47
CA THR A 3 -13.68 -3.98 -10.81
C THR A 3 -13.59 -2.52 -10.38
N LYS A 4 -12.78 -2.22 -9.36
CA LYS A 4 -12.69 -0.87 -8.77
C LYS A 4 -11.47 -0.09 -9.27
N LEU A 5 -10.31 -0.73 -9.36
CA LEU A 5 -9.05 -0.08 -9.75
C LEU A 5 -8.61 -0.36 -11.19
N ASN A 6 -9.34 -1.23 -11.91
CA ASN A 6 -9.00 -1.63 -13.28
C ASN A 6 -7.60 -2.26 -13.43
N LEU A 7 -7.12 -2.94 -12.40
CA LEU A 7 -5.78 -3.57 -12.39
C LEU A 7 -5.86 -5.07 -12.69
N LEU A 8 -4.83 -5.62 -13.32
CA LEU A 8 -4.63 -7.06 -13.41
C LEU A 8 -3.93 -7.56 -12.15
N LEU A 9 -4.59 -8.45 -11.42
CA LEU A 9 -3.99 -9.14 -10.27
C LEU A 9 -2.93 -10.13 -10.78
N GLU A 10 -1.76 -10.11 -10.15
CA GLU A 10 -0.72 -11.08 -10.45
C GLU A 10 -1.01 -12.46 -9.91
N LYS A 11 -0.31 -13.46 -10.46
CA LYS A 11 -0.37 -14.81 -9.92
C LYS A 11 0.21 -14.84 -8.51
N ASN A 12 -0.38 -15.68 -7.66
CA ASN A 12 0.12 -15.95 -6.32
C ASN A 12 1.64 -16.23 -6.36
N SER A 13 2.35 -15.71 -5.36
CA SER A 13 3.81 -15.86 -5.20
C SER A 13 4.68 -15.09 -6.21
N LYS A 14 4.11 -14.20 -7.02
CA LYS A 14 4.91 -13.19 -7.73
C LYS A 14 5.63 -12.31 -6.71
N LYS A 15 6.95 -12.20 -6.84
CA LYS A 15 7.76 -11.32 -5.97
C LYS A 15 7.64 -9.88 -6.47
N GLY A 16 7.40 -8.95 -5.54
CA GLY A 16 7.70 -7.52 -5.72
C GLY A 16 6.55 -6.58 -6.05
N TYR A 17 5.42 -7.08 -6.55
CA TYR A 17 4.18 -6.33 -6.75
C TYR A 17 2.99 -7.30 -6.80
N ASP A 18 1.80 -6.81 -6.46
CA ASP A 18 0.57 -7.62 -6.39
C ASP A 18 -0.34 -7.43 -7.60
N ALA A 19 -0.28 -6.27 -8.26
CA ALA A 19 -1.10 -5.96 -9.42
C ALA A 19 -0.37 -5.04 -10.41
N ILE A 20 -0.83 -5.03 -11.65
CA ILE A 20 -0.28 -4.19 -12.72
C ILE A 20 -1.42 -3.55 -13.52
N ASP A 21 -1.23 -2.31 -13.96
CA ASP A 21 -2.03 -1.73 -15.03
C ASP A 21 -1.47 -2.23 -16.36
N ASP A 22 -2.26 -3.01 -17.10
CA ASP A 22 -1.85 -3.65 -18.36
C ASP A 22 -1.53 -2.64 -19.47
N ALA A 23 -2.21 -1.48 -19.46
CA ALA A 23 -2.05 -0.48 -20.51
C ALA A 23 -0.78 0.36 -20.30
N SER A 24 -0.49 0.73 -19.05
CA SER A 24 0.66 1.59 -18.71
C SER A 24 1.90 0.82 -18.24
N GLY A 25 1.73 -0.44 -17.83
CA GLY A 25 2.78 -1.25 -17.21
C GLY A 25 3.10 -0.85 -15.76
N ILE A 26 2.33 0.06 -15.15
CA ILE A 26 2.57 0.52 -13.78
C ILE A 26 2.27 -0.60 -12.79
N ARG A 27 3.22 -0.87 -11.90
CA ARG A 27 3.16 -1.97 -10.92
C ARG A 27 2.75 -1.44 -9.55
N TYR A 28 1.86 -2.17 -8.90
CA TYR A 28 1.28 -1.82 -7.61
C TYR A 28 1.55 -2.90 -6.58
N GLN A 29 2.12 -2.51 -5.44
CA GLN A 29 2.02 -3.30 -4.21
C GLN A 29 0.74 -2.89 -3.48
N ILE A 30 -0.01 -3.84 -2.94
CA ILE A 30 -1.24 -3.61 -2.19
C ILE A 30 -1.03 -4.14 -0.77
N LYS A 31 -1.21 -3.28 0.23
CA LYS A 31 -1.17 -3.68 1.64
C LYS A 31 -2.39 -3.16 2.35
N SER A 32 -2.89 -3.95 3.28
CA SER A 32 -4.09 -3.58 4.03
C SER A 32 -3.95 -3.80 5.52
N ARG A 33 -4.74 -3.05 6.29
CA ARG A 33 -4.88 -3.25 7.73
C ARG A 33 -6.34 -3.15 8.14
N TRP A 34 -6.77 -4.08 8.97
CA TRP A 34 -8.10 -4.06 9.59
C TRP A 34 -8.01 -3.45 10.99
N MET A 35 -8.85 -2.44 11.24
CA MET A 35 -8.98 -1.76 12.53
C MET A 35 -9.92 -2.53 13.46
N HIS A 36 -9.51 -3.76 13.80
CA HIS A 36 -10.25 -4.63 14.72
C HIS A 36 -10.36 -3.98 16.12
N PRO A 37 -11.51 -4.14 16.83
CA PRO A 37 -11.69 -3.65 18.19
C PRO A 37 -10.55 -4.06 19.13
N GLY A 38 -9.92 -3.09 19.78
CA GLY A 38 -8.86 -3.35 20.77
C GLY A 38 -7.45 -3.52 20.20
N LYS A 39 -7.24 -3.48 18.88
CA LYS A 39 -5.89 -3.40 18.28
C LYS A 39 -5.86 -2.34 17.17
N ASN A 40 -5.44 -1.13 17.53
CA ASN A 40 -5.51 0.04 16.66
C ASN A 40 -4.19 0.41 15.98
N SER A 41 -3.30 -0.56 15.73
CA SER A 41 -2.09 -0.27 14.95
C SER A 41 -2.45 -0.12 13.47
N ARG A 42 -1.98 0.98 12.88
CA ARG A 42 -2.07 1.32 11.45
C ARG A 42 -0.84 0.83 10.65
N GLU A 43 -0.07 -0.09 11.21
CA GLU A 43 1.08 -0.72 10.54
C GLU A 43 0.62 -1.69 9.43
N LEU A 44 1.16 -1.52 8.23
CA LEU A 44 0.82 -2.29 7.01
C LEU A 44 1.71 -3.54 6.80
N ASN A 45 2.52 -3.90 7.80
CA ASN A 45 3.66 -4.83 7.73
C ASN A 45 4.84 -4.34 6.87
N VAL A 46 5.94 -5.09 6.92
CA VAL A 46 7.17 -4.81 6.17
C VAL A 46 6.98 -4.91 4.64
N ILE A 47 7.57 -3.96 3.91
CA ILE A 47 7.89 -4.04 2.48
C ILE A 47 9.34 -4.50 2.37
N ARG A 48 9.55 -5.74 1.91
CA ARG A 48 10.91 -6.32 1.77
C ARG A 48 11.53 -5.92 0.45
N ASN A 49 12.86 -5.91 0.41
CA ASN A 49 13.65 -5.57 -0.78
C ASN A 49 13.21 -4.25 -1.41
N TYR A 50 12.90 -3.26 -0.57
CA TYR A 50 12.39 -1.96 -0.99
C TYR A 50 13.31 -1.29 -2.03
N GLU A 51 14.64 -1.37 -1.81
CA GLU A 51 15.66 -0.87 -2.73
C GLU A 51 15.65 -1.53 -4.13
N GLU A 52 15.07 -2.72 -4.30
CA GLU A 52 14.93 -3.38 -5.62
C GLU A 52 13.87 -2.68 -6.51
N LYS A 53 13.12 -1.68 -6.01
CA LYS A 53 12.13 -0.87 -6.77
C LYS A 53 11.16 -1.70 -7.61
N GLN A 54 10.62 -2.76 -6.99
CA GLN A 54 9.82 -3.77 -7.70
C GLN A 54 8.38 -3.34 -8.00
N PHE A 55 7.93 -2.24 -7.40
CA PHE A 55 6.63 -1.62 -7.64
C PHE A 55 6.81 -0.10 -7.74
N ASP A 56 5.86 0.55 -8.39
CA ASP A 56 5.88 1.99 -8.65
C ASP A 56 4.98 2.74 -7.67
N TYR A 57 3.86 2.13 -7.26
CA TYR A 57 2.94 2.67 -6.25
C TYR A 57 2.55 1.64 -5.18
N LEU A 58 2.36 2.12 -3.95
CA LEU A 58 1.68 1.39 -2.89
C LEU A 58 0.20 1.80 -2.87
N ILE A 59 -0.68 0.82 -2.95
CA ILE A 59 -2.09 0.97 -2.55
C ILE A 59 -2.21 0.51 -1.10
N ALA A 60 -2.46 1.45 -0.21
CA ALA A 60 -2.61 1.23 1.21
C ALA A 60 -4.08 1.32 1.61
N VAL A 61 -4.65 0.23 2.13
CA VAL A 61 -6.08 0.14 2.46
C VAL A 61 -6.28 -0.04 3.96
N ILE A 62 -7.08 0.81 4.58
CA ILE A 62 -7.58 0.60 5.94
C ILE A 62 -9.02 0.10 5.87
N PHE A 63 -9.22 -1.11 6.38
CA PHE A 63 -10.56 -1.62 6.65
C PHE A 63 -11.01 -1.14 8.03
N GLY A 64 -12.21 -0.58 8.08
CA GLY A 64 -12.88 -0.22 9.32
C GLY A 64 -13.40 -1.44 10.07
N ASN A 65 -14.17 -1.21 11.12
CA ASN A 65 -14.57 -2.27 12.04
C ASN A 65 -15.39 -3.37 11.35
N ASP A 66 -16.22 -2.99 10.40
CA ASP A 66 -17.18 -3.85 9.71
C ASP A 66 -16.64 -4.33 8.35
N PHE A 67 -15.31 -4.28 8.18
CA PHE A 67 -14.58 -4.61 6.95
C PHE A 67 -14.91 -3.72 5.73
N GLU A 68 -15.57 -2.59 5.94
CA GLU A 68 -15.69 -1.54 4.96
C GLU A 68 -14.33 -0.91 4.66
N VAL A 69 -14.13 -0.41 3.43
CA VAL A 69 -12.93 0.39 3.12
C VAL A 69 -13.12 1.78 3.73
N ALA A 70 -12.54 1.99 4.91
CA ALA A 70 -12.62 3.25 5.63
C ALA A 70 -11.70 4.31 5.01
N GLU A 71 -10.50 3.89 4.59
CA GLU A 71 -9.53 4.76 3.93
C GLU A 71 -8.74 3.95 2.88
N ALA A 72 -8.38 4.60 1.77
CA ALA A 72 -7.47 4.05 0.79
C ALA A 72 -6.59 5.14 0.18
N TYR A 73 -5.29 4.87 0.11
CA TYR A 73 -4.29 5.79 -0.40
C TYR A 73 -3.44 5.15 -1.49
N LYS A 74 -3.14 5.91 -2.54
CA LYS A 74 -2.16 5.57 -3.56
C LYS A 74 -0.92 6.43 -3.34
N VAL A 75 0.19 5.79 -2.98
CA VAL A 75 1.43 6.48 -2.60
C VAL A 75 2.56 6.10 -3.56
N PRO A 76 3.27 7.07 -4.16
CA PRO A 76 4.47 6.80 -4.94
C PRO A 76 5.53 6.03 -4.14
N HIS A 77 6.30 5.16 -4.79
CA HIS A 77 7.33 4.37 -4.13
C HIS A 77 8.32 5.25 -3.35
N ASP A 78 8.91 6.25 -3.99
CA ASP A 78 9.94 7.15 -3.43
C ASP A 78 9.50 7.85 -2.13
N VAL A 79 8.26 8.29 -2.05
CA VAL A 79 7.68 8.92 -0.85
C VAL A 79 7.77 7.99 0.37
N ILE A 80 7.63 6.67 0.19
CA ILE A 80 7.69 5.71 1.30
C ILE A 80 9.07 5.75 2.00
N GLY A 81 10.14 5.80 1.21
CA GLY A 81 11.52 5.79 1.71
C GLY A 81 11.92 7.06 2.43
N GLU A 82 11.21 8.18 2.19
CA GLU A 82 11.43 9.43 2.92
C GLU A 82 10.84 9.39 4.34
N TYR A 83 9.74 8.65 4.55
CA TYR A 83 9.07 8.57 5.85
C TYR A 83 9.52 7.40 6.71
N PHE A 84 9.95 6.30 6.09
CA PHE A 84 10.24 5.06 6.79
C PHE A 84 11.66 4.58 6.46
N LEU A 85 12.50 4.56 7.49
CA LEU A 85 13.87 4.10 7.35
C LEU A 85 13.91 2.58 7.12
N TYR A 86 14.82 2.18 6.23
CA TYR A 86 15.15 0.78 6.00
C TYR A 86 15.65 0.12 7.29
N LYS A 87 15.10 -1.05 7.60
CA LYS A 87 15.47 -1.88 8.75
C LYS A 87 16.20 -3.12 8.24
N GLU A 88 17.51 -3.16 8.47
CA GLU A 88 18.38 -4.28 8.06
C GLU A 88 17.88 -5.64 8.57
N HIS A 89 17.48 -5.71 9.85
CA HIS A 89 16.97 -6.94 10.47
C HIS A 89 15.67 -7.47 9.84
N GLN A 90 14.90 -6.63 9.13
CA GLN A 90 13.70 -7.06 8.41
C GLN A 90 13.91 -7.15 6.89
N ASN A 91 15.12 -6.81 6.42
CA ASN A 91 15.47 -6.63 5.01
C ASN A 91 14.41 -5.80 4.27
N GLY A 92 13.97 -4.69 4.88
CA GLY A 92 12.83 -3.94 4.39
C GLY A 92 12.42 -2.73 5.22
N VAL A 93 11.32 -2.12 4.80
CA VAL A 93 10.76 -0.89 5.36
C VAL A 93 9.42 -1.21 6.04
N VAL A 94 9.24 -0.79 7.30
CA VAL A 94 7.96 -0.94 8.02
C VAL A 94 7.12 0.29 7.79
N VAL A 95 6.03 0.14 7.04
CA VAL A 95 5.12 1.24 6.72
C VAL A 95 4.00 1.30 7.76
N THR A 96 3.80 2.48 8.33
CA THR A 96 2.68 2.78 9.22
C THR A 96 1.92 3.96 8.67
N LEU A 97 0.61 3.80 8.49
CA LEU A 97 -0.25 4.90 8.04
C LEU A 97 -0.47 5.91 9.18
N GLY A 98 0.52 6.76 9.43
CA GLY A 98 0.45 7.88 10.36
C GLY A 98 0.03 9.18 9.69
N SER A 99 -0.39 10.17 10.49
CA SER A 99 -0.93 11.44 10.01
C SER A 99 -0.01 12.15 9.02
N ASN A 100 1.30 12.21 9.28
CA ASN A 100 2.24 12.92 8.41
C ASN A 100 2.42 12.23 7.04
N PHE A 101 2.47 10.89 7.02
CA PHE A 101 2.62 10.13 5.78
C PHE A 101 1.37 10.22 4.89
N ILE A 102 0.19 10.24 5.52
CA ILE A 102 -1.09 10.39 4.81
C ILE A 102 -1.33 11.83 4.33
N GLN A 103 -0.90 12.82 5.11
CA GLN A 103 -1.07 14.24 4.76
C GLN A 103 -0.08 14.74 3.70
N ASP A 104 0.91 13.93 3.32
CA ASP A 104 1.81 14.25 2.21
C ASP A 104 0.99 14.38 0.91
N THR A 105 1.06 15.55 0.28
CA THR A 105 0.28 15.87 -0.92
C THR A 105 0.67 15.06 -2.15
N ARG A 106 1.79 14.33 -2.09
CA ARG A 106 2.19 13.37 -3.14
C ARG A 106 1.42 12.06 -3.07
N GLY A 107 0.84 11.74 -1.91
CA GLY A 107 -0.14 10.66 -1.76
C GLY A 107 -1.51 11.10 -2.28
N GLU A 108 -2.21 10.19 -2.96
CA GLU A 108 -3.56 10.42 -3.45
C GLU A 108 -4.57 9.65 -2.58
N ASP A 109 -5.55 10.33 -2.00
CA ASP A 109 -6.71 9.68 -1.36
C ASP A 109 -7.65 9.15 -2.46
N ILE A 110 -7.79 7.83 -2.49
CA ILE A 110 -8.60 7.08 -3.45
C ILE A 110 -9.78 6.37 -2.77
N THR A 111 -10.11 6.73 -1.53
CA THR A 111 -11.19 6.11 -0.74
C THR A 111 -12.53 6.15 -1.49
N TYR A 112 -12.78 7.23 -2.24
CA TYR A 112 -14.01 7.43 -3.01
C TYR A 112 -14.28 6.34 -4.07
N ILE A 113 -13.23 5.66 -4.56
CA ILE A 113 -13.37 4.57 -5.55
C ILE A 113 -14.10 3.36 -4.95
N PHE A 114 -13.95 3.15 -3.64
CA PHE A 114 -14.48 1.98 -2.93
C PHE A 114 -15.88 2.17 -2.34
N ARG A 115 -16.46 3.36 -2.53
CA ARG A 115 -17.85 3.64 -2.18
C ARG A 115 -18.82 3.15 -3.26
#